data_AF-A0A9W7TKA1-F1
#
_entry.id   AF-A0A9W7TKA1-F1
#
_cell.length_a   1.000
_cell.length_b   1.000
_cell.length_c   1.000
_cell.angle_alpha   90.00
_cell.angle_beta   90.00
_cell.angle_gamma   90.00
#
_symmetry.space_group_name_H-M   'P 1'
#
loop_
_entity.id
_entity.type
_entity.pdbx_description
1 polymer ?
#
loop_
_entity_poly.entity_id
_entity_poly.type
_entity_poly.pdbx_seq_one_letter_code
_entity_poly.pdbx_strand_id
1 'polypeptide(L)'
;MAAPLKRIGIVTCRVFPGILQRNIQTQRIRDWKLTPIASVHRVTLRASSSSSSADGTESPETVSRYADSPWEYLKSEEYIERYGSKPVWSDYRRNHKGGIPPQKTRKTCIRGDEVCGNPCPICRDPNVIIHYKNVNLLQQFICPYTGIVYDPTRTGVCMKQQKLLNQAVDTARDHGLLPVQLPHVDYSKEDYSNTHGAVGQTPAPSSLNSGEPWYPWYGSVEPDERELARVKRIYKAYLK
;
A
#
# COMPACT_ATOMS: atom_id res chain seq x y z
N MET A 1 56.02 -56.53 -10.34
CA MET A 1 55.22 -57.21 -11.39
C MET A 1 53.74 -57.02 -11.07
N ALA A 2 52.96 -56.59 -12.08
CA ALA A 2 51.49 -56.52 -12.17
C ALA A 2 50.72 -55.64 -11.14
N ALA A 3 49.61 -54.95 -11.42
CA ALA A 3 48.99 -54.31 -12.60
C ALA A 3 47.84 -53.43 -12.01
N PRO A 4 47.43 -52.31 -12.65
CA PRO A 4 46.54 -51.31 -12.04
C PRO A 4 45.04 -51.58 -12.20
N LEU A 5 44.25 -51.17 -11.20
CA LEU A 5 42.78 -51.21 -11.17
C LEU A 5 42.17 -50.22 -12.18
N LYS A 6 41.32 -50.71 -13.09
CA LYS A 6 40.48 -49.89 -13.97
C LYS A 6 39.29 -49.30 -13.20
N ARG A 7 39.27 -47.98 -13.04
CA ARG A 7 38.13 -47.21 -12.53
C ARG A 7 37.15 -46.98 -13.67
N ILE A 8 36.01 -47.65 -13.65
CA ILE A 8 34.90 -47.39 -14.57
C ILE A 8 34.06 -46.26 -13.96
N GLY A 9 34.02 -45.11 -14.63
CA GLY A 9 33.17 -43.98 -14.25
C GLY A 9 31.73 -44.23 -14.67
N ILE A 10 30.83 -44.32 -13.71
CA ILE A 10 29.38 -44.36 -13.95
C ILE A 10 28.91 -42.91 -14.13
N VAL A 11 28.59 -42.53 -15.37
CA VAL A 11 27.91 -41.27 -15.68
C VAL A 11 26.45 -41.42 -15.28
N THR A 12 26.07 -40.84 -14.14
CA THR A 12 24.66 -40.68 -13.78
C THR A 12 24.15 -39.39 -14.41
N CYS A 13 23.47 -39.49 -15.55
CA CYS A 13 22.66 -38.40 -16.08
C CYS A 13 21.50 -38.13 -15.10
N ARG A 14 21.65 -37.12 -14.26
CA ARG A 14 20.55 -36.57 -13.46
C ARG A 14 19.61 -35.81 -14.39
N VAL A 15 18.57 -36.49 -14.87
CA VAL A 15 17.41 -35.81 -15.45
C VAL A 15 16.63 -35.21 -14.28
N PHE A 16 16.73 -33.90 -14.11
CA PHE A 16 15.87 -33.15 -13.20
C PHE A 16 14.44 -33.17 -13.76
N PRO A 17 13.42 -33.67 -13.03
CA PRO A 17 12.05 -33.40 -13.43
C PRO A 17 11.81 -31.91 -13.23
N GLY A 18 11.46 -31.22 -14.32
CA GLY A 18 11.03 -29.83 -14.29
C GLY A 18 9.78 -29.72 -13.43
N ILE A 19 9.96 -29.27 -12.18
CA ILE A 19 8.86 -28.83 -11.34
C ILE A 19 8.32 -27.57 -12.00
N LEU A 20 7.20 -27.70 -12.70
CA LEU A 20 6.33 -26.60 -13.10
C LEU A 20 5.97 -25.82 -11.84
N GLN A 21 6.72 -24.76 -11.56
CA GLN A 21 6.35 -23.77 -10.58
C GLN A 21 5.06 -23.11 -11.07
N ARG A 22 3.93 -23.58 -10.56
CA ARG A 22 2.69 -22.81 -10.57
C ARG A 22 3.00 -21.48 -9.87
N ASN A 23 3.09 -20.41 -10.65
CA ASN A 23 3.01 -19.05 -10.16
C ASN A 23 1.62 -18.85 -9.57
N ILE A 24 1.44 -19.23 -8.30
CA ILE A 24 0.31 -18.76 -7.50
C ILE A 24 0.66 -17.32 -7.13
N GLN A 25 0.29 -16.40 -8.02
CA GLN A 25 0.31 -14.98 -7.74
C GLN A 25 -0.84 -14.73 -6.75
N THR A 26 -0.57 -14.92 -5.46
CA THR A 26 -1.51 -14.58 -4.40
C THR A 26 -1.83 -13.09 -4.52
N GLN A 27 -3.01 -12.76 -5.04
CA GLN A 27 -3.54 -11.42 -4.99
C GLN A 27 -3.73 -11.08 -3.51
N ARG A 28 -2.93 -10.14 -3.02
CA ARG A 28 -2.99 -9.64 -1.66
C ARG A 28 -4.21 -8.72 -1.60
N ILE A 29 -5.39 -9.30 -1.36
CA ILE A 29 -6.59 -8.55 -1.00
C ILE A 29 -6.22 -7.74 0.24
N ARG A 30 -6.14 -6.41 0.11
CA ARG A 30 -5.94 -5.53 1.26
C ARG A 30 -7.29 -5.43 1.96
N ASP A 31 -7.38 -6.08 3.11
CA ASP A 31 -8.52 -5.91 4.02
C ASP A 31 -8.61 -4.43 4.43
N TRP A 32 -9.65 -3.77 3.94
CA TRP A 32 -10.01 -2.40 4.28
C TRP A 32 -10.63 -2.42 5.68
N LYS A 33 -9.81 -2.28 6.73
CA LYS A 33 -10.33 -2.03 8.07
C LYS A 33 -10.81 -0.58 8.14
N LEU A 34 -12.11 -0.36 8.01
CA LEU A 34 -12.73 0.90 8.39
C LEU A 34 -12.55 1.11 9.89
N THR A 35 -11.74 2.09 10.28
CA THR A 35 -11.76 2.65 11.63
C THR A 35 -12.61 3.93 11.61
N PRO A 36 -13.55 4.11 12.56
CA PRO A 36 -14.30 5.35 12.65
C PRO A 36 -13.42 6.43 13.27
N ILE A 37 -13.08 7.47 12.50
CA ILE A 37 -12.40 8.67 13.01
C ILE A 37 -13.48 9.64 13.50
N ALA A 38 -13.55 9.82 14.82
CA ALA A 38 -14.32 10.90 15.43
C ALA A 38 -13.61 12.24 15.21
N SER A 39 -14.07 12.99 14.20
CA SER A 39 -13.63 14.37 13.93
C SER A 39 -14.32 15.35 14.90
N VAL A 40 -13.58 15.87 15.86
CA VAL A 40 -13.98 17.04 16.65
C VAL A 40 -13.57 18.29 15.86
N HIS A 41 -14.54 18.95 15.22
CA HIS A 41 -14.32 20.25 14.61
C HIS A 41 -14.23 21.33 15.69
N ARG A 42 -13.05 21.90 15.90
CA ARG A 42 -12.89 23.23 16.52
C ARG A 42 -12.93 24.28 15.42
N VAL A 43 -14.02 25.03 15.38
CA VAL A 43 -14.16 26.23 14.55
C VAL A 43 -13.48 27.38 15.27
N THR A 44 -12.35 27.86 14.74
CA THR A 44 -11.75 29.14 15.13
C THR A 44 -12.07 30.15 14.05
N LEU A 45 -12.98 31.08 14.35
CA LEU A 45 -13.27 32.24 13.52
C LEU A 45 -12.06 33.18 13.54
N ARG A 46 -11.43 33.40 12.38
CA ARG A 46 -10.39 34.41 12.19
C ARG A 46 -10.98 35.56 11.39
N ALA A 47 -11.10 36.72 12.03
CA ALA A 47 -11.56 37.94 11.39
C ALA A 47 -10.55 38.39 10.32
N SER A 48 -11.07 38.78 9.15
CA SER A 48 -10.28 39.35 8.05
C SER A 48 -10.29 40.87 8.18
N SER A 49 -9.13 41.48 8.39
CA SER A 49 -8.94 42.92 8.23
C SER A 49 -8.15 43.16 6.95
N SER A 50 -8.80 43.79 5.98
CA SER A 50 -8.20 44.32 4.76
C SER A 50 -7.36 45.56 5.07
N SER A 51 -6.08 45.54 4.71
CA SER A 51 -5.31 46.76 4.51
C SER A 51 -4.36 46.59 3.33
N SER A 52 -4.64 47.36 2.30
CA SER A 52 -3.80 47.61 1.14
C SER A 52 -2.50 48.33 1.55
N SER A 53 -1.35 47.87 1.07
CA SER A 53 -0.16 48.70 0.83
C SER A 53 0.81 47.92 -0.07
N ALA A 54 1.22 48.56 -1.16
CA ALA A 54 2.25 48.08 -2.06
C ALA A 54 3.63 48.28 -1.41
N ASP A 55 4.45 47.23 -1.39
CA ASP A 55 5.89 47.34 -1.65
C ASP A 55 6.48 45.95 -1.93
N GLY A 56 7.42 45.86 -2.86
CA GLY A 56 8.09 44.63 -3.24
C GLY A 56 9.17 44.27 -2.23
N THR A 57 9.00 43.15 -1.51
CA THR A 57 10.08 42.46 -0.80
C THR A 57 9.69 40.99 -0.64
N GLU A 58 10.46 40.10 -1.27
CA GLU A 58 10.28 38.65 -1.24
C GLU A 58 10.37 38.10 0.20
N SER A 59 9.29 37.52 0.73
CA SER A 59 9.27 36.60 1.88
C SER A 59 7.90 35.88 2.00
N PRO A 60 7.71 34.94 2.95
CA PRO A 60 7.63 33.49 2.81
C PRO A 60 6.26 32.95 2.33
N GLU A 61 5.65 33.58 1.33
CA GLU A 61 4.35 33.19 0.76
C GLU A 61 4.49 32.73 -0.70
N THR A 62 5.06 31.54 -0.89
CA THR A 62 4.94 30.82 -2.17
C THR A 62 4.17 29.52 -1.95
N VAL A 63 2.99 29.64 -1.34
CA VAL A 63 1.96 28.62 -1.54
C VAL A 63 1.69 28.61 -3.03
N SER A 64 2.11 27.56 -3.73
CA SER A 64 2.02 27.51 -5.19
C SER A 64 0.60 27.87 -5.59
N ARG A 65 0.43 28.79 -6.55
CA ARG A 65 -0.87 29.22 -7.08
C ARG A 65 -1.84 28.04 -7.36
N TYR A 66 -1.30 26.87 -7.64
CA TYR A 66 -2.00 25.64 -8.00
C TYR A 66 -2.04 24.58 -6.87
N ALA A 67 -1.86 24.96 -5.60
CA ALA A 67 -1.80 24.01 -4.49
C ALA A 67 -3.13 23.26 -4.27
N ASP A 68 -4.25 24.00 -4.34
CA ASP A 68 -5.60 23.47 -4.13
C ASP A 68 -6.16 22.76 -5.37
N SER A 69 -5.80 23.27 -6.56
CA SER A 69 -6.20 22.76 -7.88
C SER A 69 -4.99 22.38 -8.77
N PRO A 70 -4.20 21.36 -8.39
CA PRO A 70 -2.99 20.97 -9.14
C PRO A 70 -3.18 20.65 -10.63
N TRP A 71 -4.39 20.29 -11.08
CA TRP A 71 -4.69 19.96 -12.47
C TRP A 71 -4.78 21.19 -13.39
N GLU A 72 -4.93 22.39 -12.83
CA GLU A 72 -5.01 23.63 -13.60
C GLU A 72 -3.67 24.02 -14.20
N TYR A 73 -2.57 23.74 -13.49
CA TYR A 73 -1.22 24.01 -13.98
C TYR A 73 -0.92 23.29 -15.30
N LEU A 74 -1.37 22.04 -15.49
CA LEU A 74 -1.16 21.30 -16.74
C LEU A 74 -1.91 21.89 -17.94
N LYS A 75 -2.91 22.74 -17.69
CA LYS A 75 -3.69 23.45 -18.73
C LYS A 75 -3.20 24.87 -18.96
N SER A 76 -2.30 25.38 -18.12
CA SER A 76 -1.81 26.75 -18.23
C SER A 76 -0.83 26.90 -19.39
N GLU A 77 -0.75 28.12 -19.93
CA GLU A 77 0.24 28.49 -20.95
C GLU A 77 1.68 28.28 -20.46
N GLU A 78 1.96 28.56 -19.18
CA GLU A 78 3.26 28.36 -18.53
C GLU A 78 3.78 26.92 -18.69
N TYR A 79 2.88 25.93 -18.56
CA TYR A 79 3.24 24.52 -18.73
C TYR A 79 3.49 24.18 -20.19
N ILE A 80 2.65 24.68 -21.09
CA ILE A 80 2.75 24.42 -22.53
C ILE A 80 4.04 25.03 -23.10
N GLU A 81 4.44 26.23 -22.69
CA GLU A 81 5.69 26.84 -23.13
C GLU A 81 6.92 26.07 -22.64
N ARG A 82 6.89 25.58 -21.39
CA ARG A 82 8.02 24.89 -20.76
C ARG A 82 8.19 23.44 -21.23
N TYR A 83 7.10 22.70 -21.39
CA TYR A 83 7.09 21.26 -21.65
C TYR A 83 6.56 20.90 -23.05
N GLY A 84 5.69 21.74 -23.61
CA GLY A 84 4.99 21.46 -24.85
C GLY A 84 4.15 20.19 -24.76
N SER A 85 4.31 19.31 -25.76
CA SER A 85 3.62 18.02 -25.85
C SER A 85 4.39 16.86 -25.19
N LYS A 86 5.60 17.11 -24.68
CA LYS A 86 6.47 16.08 -24.13
C LYS A 86 6.14 15.81 -22.65
N PRO A 87 6.37 14.59 -22.14
CA PRO A 87 6.18 14.30 -20.72
C PRO A 87 7.18 15.07 -19.86
N VAL A 88 6.81 15.37 -18.61
CA VAL A 88 7.62 16.21 -17.69
C VAL A 88 9.06 15.72 -17.51
N TRP A 89 9.30 14.42 -17.64
CA TRP A 89 10.60 13.80 -17.43
C TRP A 89 11.45 13.64 -18.72
N SER A 90 10.99 14.08 -19.90
CA SER A 90 11.71 13.89 -21.17
C SER A 90 13.08 14.55 -21.19
N ASP A 91 13.15 15.78 -20.66
CA ASP A 91 14.34 16.64 -20.77
C ASP A 91 15.26 16.47 -19.55
N TYR A 92 15.03 15.42 -18.77
CA TYR A 92 15.79 15.14 -17.56
C TYR A 92 16.88 14.09 -17.79
N ARG A 93 18.12 14.45 -17.48
CA ARG A 93 19.26 13.52 -17.48
C ARG A 93 19.94 13.47 -16.12
N ARG A 94 20.13 12.26 -15.61
CA ARG A 94 20.74 12.01 -14.30
C ARG A 94 22.25 11.87 -14.41
N ASN A 95 22.97 12.62 -13.58
CA ASN A 95 24.42 12.50 -13.44
C ASN A 95 24.76 11.26 -12.59
N HIS A 96 25.53 10.34 -13.16
CA HIS A 96 26.01 9.13 -12.49
C HIS A 96 27.35 8.70 -13.11
N LYS A 97 28.12 7.88 -12.39
CA LYS A 97 29.42 7.39 -12.85
C LYS A 97 29.25 6.19 -13.78
N GLY A 98 29.95 6.19 -14.92
CA GLY A 98 29.91 5.09 -15.89
C GLY A 98 28.68 5.12 -16.80
N GLY A 99 28.56 4.11 -17.66
CA GLY A 99 27.44 3.99 -18.60
C GLY A 99 26.16 3.39 -18.01
N ILE A 100 26.26 2.64 -16.90
CA ILE A 100 25.12 1.97 -16.26
C ILE A 100 24.72 2.76 -15.00
N PRO A 101 23.49 3.27 -14.90
CA PRO A 101 23.04 3.98 -13.72
C PRO A 101 22.84 3.02 -12.53
N PRO A 102 22.97 3.52 -11.29
CA PRO A 102 22.53 2.78 -10.12
C PRO A 102 21.02 2.46 -10.21
N GLN A 103 20.68 1.21 -9.93
CA GLN A 103 19.31 0.65 -10.03
C GLN A 103 18.30 1.31 -9.09
N LYS A 104 18.76 2.05 -8.08
CA LYS A 104 17.92 2.88 -7.22
C LYS A 104 18.31 4.34 -7.41
N THR A 105 17.30 5.20 -7.50
CA THR A 105 17.51 6.65 -7.47
C THR A 105 17.74 7.12 -6.03
N ARG A 106 18.12 8.39 -5.87
CA ARG A 106 18.31 9.00 -4.54
C ARG A 106 17.01 8.97 -3.73
N LYS A 107 17.13 8.97 -2.39
CA LYS A 107 15.97 8.96 -1.47
C LYS A 107 15.06 10.17 -1.66
N THR A 108 15.64 11.37 -1.57
CA THR A 108 14.95 12.67 -1.71
C THR A 108 15.82 13.66 -2.46
N CYS A 109 15.21 14.60 -3.17
CA CYS A 109 15.89 15.76 -3.76
C CYS A 109 15.91 16.98 -2.84
N ILE A 110 14.86 17.13 -2.03
CA ILE A 110 14.68 18.24 -1.09
C ILE A 110 15.07 17.73 0.30
N ARG A 111 15.93 18.46 1.01
CA ARG A 111 16.39 18.17 2.37
C ARG A 111 16.22 19.42 3.21
N GLY A 112 15.19 19.46 4.06
CA GLY A 112 14.79 20.73 4.69
C GLY A 112 14.33 21.71 3.60
N ASP A 113 14.91 22.90 3.59
CA ASP A 113 14.61 23.96 2.62
C ASP A 113 15.54 23.94 1.40
N GLU A 114 16.58 23.11 1.42
CA GLU A 114 17.57 23.05 0.36
C GLU A 114 17.21 22.02 -0.72
N VAL A 115 17.23 22.48 -1.98
CA VAL A 115 17.05 21.63 -3.17
C VAL A 115 18.41 21.22 -3.70
N CYS A 116 18.60 19.92 -3.97
CA CYS A 116 19.84 19.43 -4.57
C CYS A 116 20.08 20.04 -5.97
N GLY A 117 21.36 20.26 -6.36
CA GLY A 117 21.69 21.00 -7.58
C GLY A 117 21.13 20.47 -8.91
N ASN A 118 20.97 19.14 -9.07
CA ASN A 118 20.24 18.56 -10.20
C ASN A 118 18.99 17.83 -9.65
N PRO A 119 17.86 18.52 -9.40
CA PRO A 119 16.65 17.93 -8.80
C PRO A 119 15.86 17.07 -9.77
N CYS A 120 14.97 16.23 -9.25
CA CYS A 120 14.13 15.35 -10.08
C CYS A 120 13.12 16.16 -10.92
N PRO A 121 12.54 15.60 -12.01
CA PRO A 121 11.58 16.32 -12.87
C PRO A 121 10.39 16.93 -12.13
N ILE A 122 9.94 16.27 -11.06
CA ILE A 122 8.84 16.73 -10.19
C ILE A 122 9.35 17.71 -9.13
N CYS A 123 10.58 17.53 -8.67
CA CYS A 123 11.16 18.30 -7.57
C CYS A 123 11.74 19.64 -8.01
N ARG A 124 12.03 19.79 -9.32
CA ARG A 124 12.55 21.04 -9.91
C ARG A 124 11.48 22.12 -10.01
N ASP A 125 10.22 21.70 -10.18
CA ASP A 125 9.10 22.59 -10.47
C ASP A 125 8.06 22.42 -9.35
N PRO A 126 7.91 23.40 -8.44
CA PRO A 126 7.00 23.29 -7.31
C PRO A 126 5.52 23.22 -7.72
N ASN A 127 5.19 23.71 -8.92
CA ASN A 127 3.83 23.66 -9.48
C ASN A 127 3.42 22.25 -9.94
N VAL A 128 4.39 21.34 -10.17
CA VAL A 128 4.10 19.95 -10.54
C VAL A 128 3.80 19.14 -9.27
N ILE A 129 2.54 19.22 -8.82
CA ILE A 129 2.09 18.53 -7.62
C ILE A 129 1.49 17.17 -7.97
N ILE A 130 1.96 16.13 -7.29
CA ILE A 130 1.40 14.77 -7.41
C ILE A 130 0.08 14.74 -6.63
N HIS A 131 -1.02 14.56 -7.34
CA HIS A 131 -2.34 14.39 -6.75
C HIS A 131 -3.13 13.34 -7.56
N TYR A 132 -4.00 12.57 -6.90
CA TYR A 132 -4.76 11.49 -7.55
C TYR A 132 -5.75 12.00 -8.62
N LYS A 133 -6.26 13.23 -8.44
CA LYS A 133 -7.12 13.91 -9.43
C LYS A 133 -6.36 14.33 -10.70
N ASN A 134 -5.03 14.43 -10.66
CA ASN A 134 -4.21 14.88 -11.78
C ASN A 134 -3.95 13.75 -12.78
N VAL A 135 -5.01 13.26 -13.43
CA VAL A 135 -4.92 12.16 -14.39
C VAL A 135 -3.90 12.46 -15.50
N ASN A 136 -3.92 13.68 -16.04
CA ASN A 136 -3.01 14.10 -17.11
C ASN A 136 -1.53 14.03 -16.71
N LEU A 137 -1.20 14.29 -15.45
CA LEU A 137 0.17 14.15 -14.94
C LEU A 137 0.51 12.68 -14.72
N LEU A 138 -0.35 11.94 -14.02
CA LEU A 138 -0.11 10.53 -13.67
C LEU A 138 0.06 9.66 -14.92
N GLN A 139 -0.73 9.93 -15.96
CA GLN A 139 -0.67 9.21 -17.23
C GLN A 139 0.71 9.31 -17.90
N GLN A 140 1.45 10.40 -17.71
CA GLN A 140 2.82 10.54 -18.24
C GLN A 140 3.83 9.59 -17.59
N PHE A 141 3.55 9.13 -16.36
CA PHE A 141 4.38 8.20 -15.60
C PHE A 141 3.94 6.74 -15.79
N ILE A 142 2.85 6.49 -16.53
CA ILE A 142 2.31 5.16 -16.81
C ILE A 142 2.60 4.79 -18.26
N CYS A 143 2.93 3.51 -18.50
CA CYS A 143 3.03 2.99 -19.84
C CYS A 143 1.63 2.87 -20.49
N PRO A 144 1.38 3.47 -21.67
CA PRO A 144 0.05 3.49 -22.28
C PRO A 144 -0.46 2.11 -22.68
N TYR A 145 0.44 1.17 -22.97
CA TYR A 145 0.07 -0.18 -23.42
C TYR A 145 -0.09 -1.19 -22.28
N THR A 146 0.76 -1.10 -21.25
CA THR A 146 0.78 -2.07 -20.15
C THR A 146 0.04 -1.58 -18.90
N GLY A 147 -0.20 -0.28 -18.78
CA GLY A 147 -0.76 0.31 -17.56
C GLY A 147 0.20 0.33 -16.36
N ILE A 148 1.48 -0.03 -16.57
CA ILE A 148 2.49 -0.12 -15.52
C ILE A 148 3.22 1.23 -15.35
N VAL A 149 3.12 1.80 -14.14
CA VAL A 149 4.26 2.19 -13.29
C VAL A 149 5.66 2.30 -13.91
N TYR A 150 6.09 3.38 -14.60
CA TYR A 150 7.51 3.45 -14.99
C TYR A 150 8.44 3.42 -13.76
N ASP A 151 9.55 2.69 -13.89
CA ASP A 151 10.60 2.62 -12.87
C ASP A 151 11.31 3.98 -12.73
N PRO A 152 11.71 4.39 -11.50
CA PRO A 152 12.44 5.63 -11.27
C PRO A 152 13.78 5.72 -12.02
N THR A 153 14.39 4.61 -12.44
CA THR A 153 15.57 4.60 -13.30
C THR A 153 15.29 5.17 -14.70
N ARG A 154 14.07 4.99 -15.21
CA ARG A 154 13.61 5.54 -16.50
C ARG A 154 13.18 6.99 -16.39
N THR A 155 12.40 7.33 -15.37
CA THR A 155 11.82 8.68 -15.20
C THR A 155 12.75 9.65 -14.46
N GLY A 156 13.72 9.13 -13.71
CA GLY A 156 14.68 9.95 -12.96
C GLY A 156 14.13 10.56 -11.66
N VAL A 157 12.93 10.17 -11.22
CA VAL A 157 12.32 10.68 -9.99
C VAL A 157 13.02 10.15 -8.74
N CYS A 158 13.01 10.94 -7.65
CA CYS A 158 13.53 10.44 -6.37
C CYS A 158 12.58 9.42 -5.74
N MET A 159 13.09 8.55 -4.88
CA MET A 159 12.31 7.46 -4.29
C MET A 159 11.10 7.94 -3.46
N LYS A 160 11.21 9.10 -2.79
CA LYS A 160 10.08 9.72 -2.08
C LYS A 160 8.94 10.06 -3.05
N GLN A 161 9.26 10.72 -4.16
CA GLN A 161 8.24 11.08 -5.16
C GLN A 161 7.72 9.84 -5.89
N GLN A 162 8.55 8.82 -6.17
CA GLN A 162 8.06 7.56 -6.72
C GLN A 162 7.03 6.89 -5.81
N LYS A 163 7.26 6.90 -4.49
CA LYS A 163 6.31 6.34 -3.53
C LYS A 163 4.98 7.12 -3.55
N LEU A 164 5.05 8.45 -3.61
CA LEU A 164 3.87 9.31 -3.71
C LEU A 164 3.13 9.12 -5.04
N LEU A 165 3.85 8.98 -6.16
CA LEU A 165 3.28 8.63 -7.47
C LEU A 165 2.53 7.31 -7.40
N ASN A 166 3.16 6.26 -6.87
CA ASN A 166 2.51 4.95 -6.77
C ASN A 166 1.24 5.03 -5.91
N GLN A 167 1.30 5.73 -4.78
CA GLN A 167 0.12 5.95 -3.93
C GLN A 167 -0.99 6.71 -4.66
N ALA A 168 -0.65 7.79 -5.37
CA ALA A 168 -1.62 8.59 -6.12
C ALA A 168 -2.22 7.84 -7.31
N VAL A 169 -1.43 6.99 -7.98
CA VAL A 169 -1.91 6.12 -9.04
C VAL A 169 -2.84 5.05 -8.49
N ASP A 170 -2.47 4.41 -7.37
CA ASP A 170 -3.31 3.40 -6.73
C ASP A 170 -4.65 4.01 -6.29
N THR A 171 -4.64 5.18 -5.63
CA THR A 171 -5.89 5.85 -5.25
C THR A 171 -6.69 6.33 -6.46
N ALA A 172 -6.05 6.82 -7.52
CA ALA A 172 -6.76 7.20 -8.75
C ALA A 172 -7.43 6.00 -9.44
N ARG A 173 -6.82 4.81 -9.36
CA ARG A 173 -7.43 3.55 -9.82
C ARG A 173 -8.60 3.14 -8.94
N ASP A 174 -8.45 3.22 -7.62
CA ASP A 174 -9.51 2.91 -6.66
C ASP A 174 -10.73 3.83 -6.85
N HIS A 175 -10.50 5.10 -7.19
CA HIS A 175 -11.55 6.07 -7.52
C HIS A 175 -12.09 5.96 -8.95
N GLY A 176 -11.56 5.07 -9.79
CA GLY A 176 -11.99 4.91 -11.18
C GLY A 176 -11.62 6.07 -12.11
N LEU A 177 -10.68 6.94 -11.71
CA LEU A 177 -10.20 8.06 -12.54
C LEU A 177 -9.19 7.59 -13.60
N LEU A 178 -8.46 6.52 -13.31
CA LEU A 178 -7.54 5.87 -14.25
C LEU A 178 -8.09 4.52 -14.70
N PRO A 179 -8.01 4.19 -16.01
CA PRO A 179 -8.44 2.88 -16.50
C PRO A 179 -7.51 1.77 -16.00
N VAL A 180 -8.10 0.65 -15.58
CA VAL A 180 -7.40 -0.56 -15.16
C VAL A 180 -7.95 -1.75 -15.95
N GLN A 181 -7.06 -2.63 -16.40
CA GLN A 181 -7.44 -3.91 -16.98
C GLN A 181 -7.84 -4.86 -15.85
N LEU A 182 -9.14 -5.13 -15.74
CA LEU A 182 -9.69 -6.10 -14.79
C LEU A 182 -9.87 -7.44 -15.51
N PRO A 183 -9.16 -8.50 -15.10
CA PRO A 183 -9.41 -9.82 -15.65
C PRO A 183 -10.80 -10.30 -15.22
N HIS A 184 -11.49 -10.99 -16.12
CA HIS A 184 -12.67 -11.76 -15.73
C HIS A 184 -12.23 -12.94 -14.87
N VAL A 185 -12.93 -13.15 -13.75
CA VAL A 185 -12.70 -14.28 -12.84
C VAL A 185 -13.98 -15.09 -12.79
N ASP A 186 -13.89 -16.33 -13.26
CA ASP A 186 -15.01 -17.29 -13.23
C ASP A 186 -15.15 -17.91 -11.84
N TYR A 187 -16.33 -17.79 -11.24
CA TYR A 187 -16.65 -18.41 -9.96
C TYR A 187 -17.55 -19.65 -10.10
N SER A 188 -17.97 -20.00 -11.32
CA SER A 188 -18.95 -21.03 -11.65
C SER A 188 -18.65 -22.47 -11.18
N LYS A 189 -17.47 -22.70 -10.58
CA LYS A 189 -17.08 -24.00 -10.04
C LYS A 189 -17.74 -24.33 -8.69
N GLU A 190 -18.28 -23.34 -7.99
CA GLU A 190 -18.79 -23.50 -6.64
C GLU A 190 -20.32 -23.68 -6.61
N ASP A 191 -20.81 -24.51 -5.69
CA ASP A 191 -22.24 -24.67 -5.43
C ASP A 191 -22.74 -23.51 -4.57
N TYR A 192 -23.55 -22.62 -5.13
CA TYR A 192 -24.08 -21.44 -4.43
C TYR A 192 -25.33 -21.71 -3.58
N SER A 193 -25.50 -22.95 -3.09
CA SER A 193 -26.65 -23.28 -2.25
C SER A 193 -26.39 -22.90 -0.79
N ASN A 194 -27.12 -21.90 -0.28
CA ASN A 194 -27.11 -21.50 1.14
C ASN A 194 -27.96 -22.43 2.03
N THR A 195 -28.00 -23.72 1.72
CA THR A 195 -28.78 -24.74 2.46
C THR A 195 -28.00 -25.34 3.63
N HIS A 196 -26.68 -25.13 3.68
CA HIS A 196 -25.85 -25.64 4.77
C HIS A 196 -26.16 -24.96 6.10
N GLY A 197 -26.25 -25.72 7.20
CA GLY A 197 -26.62 -25.23 8.52
C GLY A 197 -25.68 -24.18 9.13
N ALA A 198 -24.44 -24.05 8.61
CA ALA A 198 -23.52 -22.98 9.03
C ALA A 198 -23.88 -21.59 8.48
N VAL A 199 -24.58 -21.52 7.34
CA VAL A 199 -25.07 -20.25 6.76
C VAL A 199 -26.52 -20.02 7.16
N GLY A 200 -27.31 -21.10 7.26
CA GLY A 200 -28.68 -21.05 7.73
C GLY A 200 -28.81 -20.77 9.22
N GLN A 201 -30.05 -20.55 9.67
CA GLN A 201 -30.33 -20.45 11.11
C GLN A 201 -30.16 -21.82 11.75
N THR A 202 -29.20 -21.95 12.67
CA THR A 202 -29.10 -23.13 13.53
C THR A 202 -30.16 -23.01 14.63
N PRO A 203 -31.01 -24.04 14.84
CA PRO A 203 -32.01 -24.00 15.90
C PRO A 203 -31.33 -23.78 17.26
N ALA A 204 -31.91 -22.88 18.06
CA ALA A 204 -31.37 -22.55 19.37
C ALA A 204 -31.41 -23.79 20.29
N PRO A 205 -30.31 -24.09 21.01
CA PRO A 205 -30.31 -25.15 22.00
C PRO A 205 -31.25 -24.77 23.15
N SER A 206 -31.79 -25.76 23.87
CA SER A 206 -32.68 -25.53 25.01
C SER A 206 -32.04 -24.66 26.11
N SER A 207 -30.75 -24.84 26.37
CA SER A 207 -29.98 -24.07 27.35
C SER A 207 -29.96 -22.56 27.04
N LEU A 208 -29.95 -22.19 25.76
CA LEU A 208 -30.00 -20.79 25.35
C LEU A 208 -31.39 -20.18 25.59
N ASN A 209 -32.46 -20.97 25.46
CA ASN A 209 -33.82 -20.53 25.73
C ASN A 209 -34.12 -20.42 27.24
N SER A 210 -33.53 -21.29 28.08
CA SER A 210 -33.65 -21.24 29.54
C SER A 210 -32.69 -20.25 30.21
N GLY A 211 -31.70 -19.73 29.47
CA GLY A 211 -30.65 -18.86 30.02
C GLY A 211 -29.61 -19.62 30.85
N GLU A 212 -29.59 -20.94 30.77
CA GLU A 212 -28.68 -21.81 31.51
C GLU A 212 -27.36 -22.01 30.76
N PRO A 213 -26.25 -22.27 31.48
CA PRO A 213 -24.99 -22.65 30.83
C PRO A 213 -25.17 -23.92 29.98
N TRP A 214 -24.41 -24.02 28.89
CA TRP A 214 -24.46 -25.17 27.98
C TRP A 214 -24.20 -26.50 28.71
N TYR A 215 -23.31 -26.50 29.69
CA TYR A 215 -23.08 -27.63 30.57
C TYR A 215 -23.30 -27.23 32.03
N PRO A 216 -23.90 -28.10 32.88
CA PRO A 216 -24.21 -27.76 34.27
C PRO A 216 -22.99 -27.33 35.11
N TRP A 217 -21.81 -27.88 34.83
CA TRP A 217 -20.57 -27.62 35.57
C TRP A 217 -19.90 -26.27 35.23
N TYR A 218 -20.43 -25.51 34.27
CA TYR A 218 -20.05 -24.11 34.06
C TYR A 218 -20.68 -23.17 35.09
N GLY A 219 -21.79 -23.55 35.71
CA GLY A 219 -22.39 -22.81 36.81
C GLY A 219 -21.62 -22.97 38.12
N SER A 220 -21.94 -22.15 39.11
CA SER A 220 -21.45 -22.33 40.47
C SER A 220 -22.04 -23.61 41.05
N VAL A 221 -21.20 -24.62 41.24
CA VAL A 221 -21.56 -25.87 41.93
C VAL A 221 -21.05 -25.78 43.36
N GLU A 222 -21.93 -25.97 44.34
CA GLU A 222 -21.52 -26.13 45.74
C GLU A 222 -20.95 -27.55 45.93
N PRO A 223 -19.67 -27.70 46.29
CA PRO A 223 -19.06 -29.01 46.45
C PRO A 223 -19.47 -29.67 47.77
N ASP A 224 -19.53 -31.00 47.79
CA ASP A 224 -19.84 -31.77 49.00
C ASP A 224 -18.82 -31.48 50.12
N GLU A 225 -19.33 -31.24 51.32
CA GLU A 225 -18.55 -30.87 52.49
C GLU A 225 -17.52 -31.94 52.87
N ARG A 226 -17.81 -33.22 52.59
CA ARG A 226 -16.91 -34.35 52.85
C ARG A 226 -15.66 -34.27 51.97
N GLU A 227 -15.83 -34.00 50.69
CA GLU A 227 -14.72 -33.86 49.74
C GLU A 227 -13.96 -32.55 49.97
N LEU A 228 -14.65 -31.47 50.33
CA LEU A 228 -13.99 -30.24 50.79
C LEU A 228 -13.09 -30.50 52.00
N ALA A 229 -13.57 -31.25 53.01
CA ALA A 229 -12.79 -31.58 54.19
C ALA A 229 -11.58 -32.46 53.85
N ARG A 230 -11.73 -33.40 52.93
CA ARG A 230 -10.64 -34.22 52.39
C ARG A 230 -9.57 -33.36 51.71
N VAL A 231 -9.97 -32.44 50.83
CA VAL A 231 -9.06 -31.52 50.12
C VAL A 231 -8.37 -30.56 51.08
N LYS A 232 -9.11 -29.96 52.03
CA LYS A 232 -8.55 -29.10 53.09
C LYS A 232 -7.50 -29.82 53.93
N ARG A 233 -7.68 -31.12 54.18
CA ARG A 233 -6.69 -31.95 54.89
C ARG A 233 -5.41 -32.14 54.08
N ILE A 234 -5.53 -32.43 52.78
CA ILE A 234 -4.39 -32.65 51.87
C ILE A 234 -3.57 -31.36 51.72
N TYR A 235 -4.22 -30.22 51.51
CA TYR A 235 -3.55 -28.95 51.20
C TYR A 235 -3.39 -28.02 52.41
N LYS A 236 -3.54 -28.52 53.65
CA LYS A 236 -3.59 -27.73 54.89
C LYS A 236 -2.53 -26.64 55.02
N ALA A 237 -1.30 -26.87 54.56
CA ALA A 237 -0.19 -25.92 54.66
C ALA A 237 -0.20 -24.81 53.58
N TYR A 238 -1.04 -24.93 52.55
CA TYR A 238 -1.05 -24.06 51.37
C TYR A 238 -2.45 -23.54 51.01
N LEU A 239 -3.42 -23.68 51.92
CA LEU A 239 -4.75 -23.08 51.74
C LEU A 239 -4.64 -21.55 51.77
N LYS A 240 -5.38 -20.88 50.88
CA LYS A 240 -5.52 -19.43 50.84
C LYS A 240 -6.76 -18.99 51.62
#